data_AF-A0A535RH79-F1
#
_entry.id   AF-A0A535RH79-F1
#
_cell.length_a   1.000
_cell.length_b   1.000
_cell.length_c   1.000
_cell.angle_alpha   90.00
_cell.angle_beta   90.00
_cell.angle_gamma   90.00
#
_symmetry.space_group_name_H-M   'P 1'
#
loop_
_entity.id
_entity.type
_entity.pdbx_description
1 polymer ?
#
loop_
_entity_poly.entity_id
_entity_poly.type
_entity_poly.pdbx_seq_one_letter_code
_entity_poly.pdbx_strand_id
1 'polypeptide(L)'
;MLRTFGVGVFFWYFLMQFGNFLYLVGLDQSTAGTGTGSEDLFSQLYASVYTSSSLVALFIQSVFTGALLRRFGIARVLFVLPLWFLGSYAAATFNFNIITAIAIQLSERIVIPAIHRPASELVYSQVVAAIRPRARAFLSGGVNAFGNFAAAIALLAGLQLHDNQLLLAVATGLSGVYLYNAAHMMRLFGRRILENLSSIEPDVRFSAAEILATEHGAVPEDLLRSLDGTIPADVEHGVRVALTRRGLLAVAADATE
;
A
#
# COMPACT_ATOMS: atom_id res chain seq x y z
N MET A 1 -0.10 -12.55 -10.12
CA MET A 1 0.03 -11.11 -9.80
C MET A 1 -1.28 -10.36 -9.78
N LEU A 2 -1.97 -10.20 -10.93
CA LEU A 2 -3.16 -9.36 -11.00
C LEU A 2 -4.25 -9.78 -10.00
N ARG A 3 -4.42 -11.09 -9.80
CA ARG A 3 -5.30 -11.66 -8.76
C ARG A 3 -4.90 -11.22 -7.34
N THR A 4 -3.63 -11.38 -6.96
CA THR A 4 -3.09 -11.00 -5.65
C THR A 4 -3.19 -9.49 -5.41
N PHE A 5 -2.93 -8.70 -6.45
CA PHE A 5 -3.12 -7.25 -6.40
C PHE A 5 -4.60 -6.89 -6.23
N GLY A 6 -5.51 -7.55 -6.94
CA GLY A 6 -6.96 -7.39 -6.77
C GLY A 6 -7.46 -7.72 -5.36
N VAL A 7 -6.91 -8.76 -4.72
CA VAL A 7 -7.19 -9.03 -3.30
C VAL A 7 -6.70 -7.89 -2.41
N GLY A 8 -5.53 -7.30 -2.72
CA GLY A 8 -5.03 -6.13 -2.01
C GLY A 8 -5.92 -4.90 -2.18
N VAL A 9 -6.43 -4.66 -3.40
CA VAL A 9 -7.37 -3.58 -3.71
C VAL A 9 -8.70 -3.79 -2.97
N PHE A 10 -9.19 -5.03 -2.88
CA PHE A 10 -10.37 -5.37 -2.09
C PHE A 10 -10.18 -4.96 -0.61
N PHE A 11 -9.09 -5.40 0.02
CA PHE A 11 -8.82 -5.08 1.42
C PHE A 11 -8.62 -3.58 1.65
N TRP A 12 -7.99 -2.89 0.72
CA TRP A 12 -7.87 -1.44 0.77
C TRP A 12 -9.25 -0.77 0.86
N TYR A 13 -10.16 -1.04 -0.09
CA TYR A 13 -11.49 -0.41 -0.06
C TYR A 13 -12.34 -0.87 1.12
N PHE A 14 -12.27 -2.17 1.47
CA PHE A 14 -13.00 -2.73 2.59
C PHE A 14 -12.61 -2.08 3.93
N LEU A 15 -11.31 -2.03 4.23
CA LEU A 15 -10.79 -1.44 5.46
C LEU A 15 -10.96 0.08 5.48
N MET A 16 -10.94 0.75 4.32
CA MET A 16 -11.24 2.17 4.24
C MET A 16 -12.66 2.48 4.71
N GLN A 17 -13.66 1.66 4.31
CA GLN A 17 -15.04 1.87 4.75
C GLN A 17 -15.25 1.61 6.25
N PHE A 18 -14.58 0.58 6.79
CA PHE A 18 -14.53 0.38 8.24
C PHE A 18 -13.98 1.61 8.96
N GLY A 19 -12.93 2.21 8.39
CA GLY A 19 -12.26 3.35 8.99
C GLY A 19 -13.13 4.60 8.99
N ASN A 20 -13.83 4.86 7.90
CA ASN A 20 -14.79 5.95 7.79
C ASN A 20 -15.93 5.80 8.82
N PHE A 21 -16.47 4.60 8.99
CA PHE A 21 -17.48 4.33 10.00
C PHE A 21 -16.95 4.57 11.42
N LEU A 22 -15.78 4.00 11.75
CA LEU A 22 -15.17 4.15 13.08
C LEU A 22 -14.76 5.59 13.38
N TYR A 23 -14.39 6.37 12.36
CA TYR A 23 -14.14 7.80 12.52
C TYR A 23 -15.40 8.56 12.95
N LEU A 24 -16.54 8.30 12.31
CA LEU A 24 -17.82 8.90 12.67
C LEU A 24 -18.24 8.50 14.09
N VAL A 25 -18.08 7.23 14.46
CA VAL A 25 -18.35 6.75 15.82
C VAL A 25 -17.43 7.43 16.85
N GLY A 26 -16.14 7.57 16.55
CA GLY A 26 -15.19 8.25 17.44
C GLY A 26 -15.48 9.74 17.60
N LEU A 27 -15.92 10.41 16.53
CA LEU A 27 -16.39 11.79 16.59
C LEU A 27 -17.64 11.92 17.46
N ASP A 28 -18.65 11.09 17.20
CA ASP A 28 -19.91 11.10 17.95
C ASP A 28 -19.69 10.90 19.46
N GLN A 29 -18.88 9.92 19.85
CA GLN A 29 -18.51 9.68 21.24
C GLN A 29 -17.76 10.86 21.89
N SER A 30 -17.00 11.63 21.11
CA SER A 30 -16.29 12.81 21.62
C SER A 30 -17.17 14.05 21.77
N THR A 31 -18.32 14.08 21.09
CA THR A 31 -19.26 15.20 21.09
C THR A 31 -20.52 14.93 21.93
N ALA A 32 -20.83 13.65 22.18
CA ALA A 32 -21.95 13.20 23.00
C ALA A 32 -21.83 13.70 24.45
N GLY A 33 -22.64 14.70 24.82
CA GLY A 33 -22.64 15.32 26.15
C GLY A 33 -22.55 16.85 26.14
N THR A 34 -22.23 17.45 24.99
CA THR A 34 -22.39 18.89 24.78
C THR A 34 -23.77 19.13 24.16
N GLY A 35 -24.54 20.14 24.60
CA GLY A 35 -25.93 20.39 24.15
C GLY A 35 -26.03 20.78 22.66
N THR A 36 -26.87 21.75 22.30
CA THR A 36 -26.96 22.29 20.92
C THR A 36 -25.62 22.76 20.31
N GLY A 37 -24.56 22.94 21.11
CA GLY A 37 -23.19 23.16 20.62
C GLY A 37 -22.43 21.90 20.16
N SER A 38 -22.99 20.70 20.30
CA SER A 38 -22.37 19.43 19.85
C SER A 38 -22.34 19.30 18.33
N GLU A 39 -23.38 19.74 17.62
CA GLU A 39 -23.45 19.67 16.16
C GLU A 39 -22.44 20.61 15.49
N ASP A 40 -22.27 21.82 16.04
CA ASP A 40 -21.26 22.79 15.60
C ASP A 40 -19.85 22.27 15.88
N LEU A 41 -19.61 21.69 17.07
CA LEU A 41 -18.31 21.11 17.43
C LEU A 41 -17.97 19.90 16.54
N PHE A 42 -18.93 19.02 16.29
CA PHE A 42 -18.78 17.89 15.38
C PHE A 42 -18.38 18.37 13.98
N SER A 43 -19.12 19.35 13.45
CA SER A 43 -18.88 19.92 12.12
C SER A 43 -17.50 20.59 12.04
N GLN A 44 -17.10 21.32 13.08
CA GLN A 44 -15.81 22.00 13.15
C GLN A 44 -14.65 21.00 13.25
N LEU A 45 -14.75 19.97 14.09
CA LEU A 45 -13.75 18.91 14.19
C LEU A 45 -13.63 18.14 12.87
N TYR A 46 -14.75 17.74 12.30
CA TYR A 46 -14.80 17.07 11.00
C TYR A 46 -14.13 17.90 9.91
N ALA A 47 -14.53 19.17 9.75
CA ALA A 47 -13.98 20.06 8.73
C ALA A 47 -12.48 20.35 8.95
N SER A 48 -12.05 20.57 10.19
CA SER A 48 -10.65 20.86 10.50
C SER A 48 -9.74 19.68 10.17
N VAL A 49 -10.12 18.45 10.55
CA VAL A 49 -9.39 17.23 10.18
C VAL A 49 -9.37 17.07 8.68
N TYR A 50 -10.49 17.30 7.99
CA TYR A 50 -10.58 17.18 6.53
C TYR A 50 -9.65 18.16 5.80
N THR A 51 -9.72 19.45 6.13
CA THR A 51 -8.93 20.49 5.45
C THR A 51 -7.44 20.34 5.76
N SER A 52 -7.09 20.16 7.04
CA SER A 52 -5.68 20.01 7.45
C SER A 52 -5.04 18.77 6.84
N SER A 53 -5.73 17.62 6.88
CA SER A 53 -5.22 16.38 6.30
C SER A 53 -5.03 16.48 4.79
N SER A 54 -5.91 17.18 4.08
CA SER A 54 -5.78 17.39 2.63
C SER A 54 -4.57 18.25 2.28
N LEU A 55 -4.29 19.31 3.06
CA LEU A 55 -3.09 20.13 2.89
C LEU A 55 -1.81 19.33 3.17
N VAL A 56 -1.80 18.54 4.24
CA VAL A 56 -0.67 17.65 4.56
C VAL A 56 -0.47 16.59 3.47
N ALA A 57 -1.55 16.02 2.94
CA ALA A 57 -1.50 15.06 1.85
C ALA A 57 -0.86 15.65 0.60
N LEU A 58 -1.28 16.85 0.21
CA LEU A 58 -0.70 17.57 -0.93
C LEU A 58 0.78 17.84 -0.72
N PHE A 59 1.16 18.31 0.47
CA PHE A 59 2.56 18.55 0.80
C PHE A 59 3.41 17.27 0.71
N ILE A 60 2.95 16.17 1.32
CA ILE A 60 3.62 14.87 1.26
C ILE A 60 3.72 14.38 -0.19
N GLN A 61 2.62 14.53 -0.95
CA GLN A 61 2.55 14.12 -2.35
C GLN A 61 3.56 14.88 -3.23
N SER A 62 3.69 16.19 -3.03
CA SER A 62 4.58 17.04 -3.84
C SER A 62 6.06 16.86 -3.46
N VAL A 63 6.36 16.70 -2.17
CA VAL A 63 7.75 16.72 -1.69
C VAL A 63 8.34 15.33 -1.52
N PHE A 64 7.59 14.41 -0.92
CA PHE A 64 8.14 13.14 -0.44
C PHE A 64 7.84 11.96 -1.34
N THR A 65 6.70 11.94 -2.04
CA THR A 65 6.29 10.76 -2.82
C THR A 65 7.29 10.36 -3.90
N GLY A 66 7.81 11.33 -4.65
CA GLY A 66 8.85 11.06 -5.66
C GLY A 66 10.14 10.50 -5.04
N ALA A 67 10.57 11.08 -3.92
CA ALA A 67 11.76 10.60 -3.20
C ALA A 67 11.55 9.21 -2.60
N LEU A 68 10.36 8.95 -2.05
CA LEU A 68 10.00 7.68 -1.43
C LEU A 68 9.96 6.56 -2.48
N LEU A 69 9.29 6.80 -3.62
CA LEU A 69 9.25 5.86 -4.74
C LEU A 69 10.65 5.59 -5.30
N ARG A 70 11.47 6.63 -5.50
CA ARG A 70 12.84 6.47 -6.03
C ARG A 70 13.77 5.73 -5.06
N ARG A 71 13.61 5.94 -3.75
CA ARG A 71 14.51 5.37 -2.73
C ARG A 71 14.11 3.96 -2.30
N PHE A 72 12.82 3.68 -2.16
CA PHE A 72 12.33 2.42 -1.61
C PHE A 72 11.73 1.47 -2.65
N GLY A 73 11.43 1.96 -3.86
CA GLY A 73 10.75 1.20 -4.90
C GLY A 73 9.24 1.10 -4.67
N ILE A 74 8.50 0.84 -5.74
CA ILE A 74 7.04 0.68 -5.77
C ILE A 74 6.61 -0.41 -4.79
N ALA A 75 7.32 -1.55 -4.78
CA ALA A 75 6.89 -2.70 -4.01
C ALA A 75 6.86 -2.42 -2.51
N ARG A 76 7.86 -1.71 -1.96
CA ARG A 76 7.90 -1.34 -0.53
C ARG A 76 6.94 -0.22 -0.18
N VAL A 77 6.76 0.74 -1.09
CA VAL A 77 5.81 1.85 -0.88
C VAL A 77 4.36 1.34 -0.77
N LEU A 78 4.01 0.27 -1.48
CA LEU A 78 2.70 -0.37 -1.34
C LEU A 78 2.44 -0.99 0.04
N PHE A 79 3.47 -1.27 0.86
CA PHE A 79 3.29 -1.76 2.24
C PHE A 79 2.89 -0.68 3.23
N VAL A 80 3.13 0.59 2.90
CA VAL A 80 2.87 1.70 3.83
C VAL A 80 1.40 1.71 4.23
N LEU A 81 0.48 1.45 3.29
CA LEU A 81 -0.96 1.44 3.60
C LEU A 81 -1.39 0.25 4.47
N PRO A 82 -1.07 -1.02 4.16
CA PRO A 82 -1.36 -2.14 5.06
C PRO A 82 -0.74 -1.98 6.45
N LEU A 83 0.49 -1.47 6.56
CA LEU A 83 1.14 -1.20 7.83
C LEU A 83 0.42 -0.10 8.62
N TRP A 84 0.02 0.97 7.93
CA TRP A 84 -0.76 2.04 8.54
C TRP A 84 -2.06 1.51 9.10
N PHE A 85 -2.84 0.76 8.31
CA PHE A 85 -4.09 0.16 8.77
C PHE A 85 -3.87 -0.76 9.97
N LEU A 86 -2.89 -1.67 9.90
CA LEU A 86 -2.61 -2.56 11.01
C LEU A 86 -2.25 -1.77 12.28
N GLY A 87 -1.39 -0.76 12.17
CA GLY A 87 -1.01 0.09 13.31
C GLY A 87 -2.19 0.88 13.88
N SER A 88 -2.98 1.53 13.03
CA SER A 88 -4.11 2.35 13.45
C SER A 88 -5.23 1.52 14.06
N TYR A 89 -5.57 0.37 13.46
CA TYR A 89 -6.60 -0.53 13.98
C TYR A 89 -6.15 -1.29 15.24
N ALA A 90 -4.89 -1.74 15.30
CA ALA A 90 -4.37 -2.37 16.50
C ALA A 90 -4.39 -1.37 17.67
N ALA A 91 -3.91 -0.14 17.47
CA ALA A 91 -3.95 0.91 18.49
C ALA A 91 -5.39 1.18 18.96
N ALA A 92 -6.32 1.32 18.02
CA ALA A 92 -7.74 1.51 18.31
C ALA A 92 -8.36 0.32 19.08
N THR A 93 -7.93 -0.91 18.81
CA THR A 93 -8.41 -2.11 19.52
C THR A 93 -8.02 -2.10 21.01
N PHE A 94 -6.86 -1.54 21.35
CA PHE A 94 -6.42 -1.41 22.74
C PHE A 94 -7.05 -0.20 23.44
N ASN A 95 -7.14 0.93 22.75
CA ASN A 95 -7.70 2.15 23.30
C ASN A 95 -8.41 2.93 22.19
N PHE A 96 -9.71 2.72 22.05
CA PHE A 96 -10.51 3.45 21.10
C PHE A 96 -10.86 4.84 21.62
N ASN A 97 -10.37 5.86 20.92
CA ASN A 97 -10.63 7.27 21.20
C ASN A 97 -10.54 8.10 19.91
N ILE A 98 -10.87 9.38 19.99
CA ILE A 98 -10.84 10.30 18.85
C ILE A 98 -9.47 10.37 18.15
N ILE A 99 -8.36 10.22 18.87
CA ILE A 99 -7.01 10.25 18.28
C ILE A 99 -6.81 9.02 17.39
N THR A 100 -7.18 7.83 17.88
CA THR A 100 -7.10 6.60 17.08
C THR A 100 -8.07 6.61 15.90
N ALA A 101 -9.25 7.21 16.07
CA ALA A 101 -10.25 7.40 15.02
C ALA A 101 -9.72 8.35 13.92
N ILE A 102 -9.11 9.47 14.30
CA ILE A 102 -8.41 10.38 13.38
C ILE A 102 -7.26 9.63 12.68
N ALA A 103 -6.43 8.89 13.41
CA ALA A 103 -5.32 8.14 12.82
C ALA A 103 -5.79 7.14 11.74
N ILE A 104 -6.90 6.44 11.98
CA ILE A 104 -7.55 5.60 10.98
C ILE A 104 -8.00 6.46 9.78
N GLN A 105 -8.65 7.60 10.01
CA GLN A 105 -9.14 8.51 8.96
C GLN A 105 -8.01 9.11 8.10
N LEU A 106 -6.83 9.35 8.67
CA LEU A 106 -5.67 9.88 7.94
C LEU A 106 -5.18 8.91 6.85
N SER A 107 -5.55 7.63 6.91
CA SER A 107 -5.27 6.68 5.83
C SER A 107 -5.93 7.12 4.52
N GLU A 108 -7.22 7.46 4.54
CA GLU A 108 -8.00 7.93 3.39
C GLU A 108 -7.49 9.29 2.91
N ARG A 109 -7.19 10.19 3.85
CA ARG A 109 -6.91 11.59 3.54
C ARG A 109 -5.47 11.83 3.12
N ILE A 110 -4.51 11.10 3.69
CA ILE A 110 -3.08 11.33 3.49
C ILE A 110 -2.45 10.13 2.79
N VAL A 111 -2.46 8.96 3.43
CA VAL A 111 -1.65 7.81 3.00
C VAL A 111 -2.07 7.33 1.61
N ILE A 112 -3.38 7.25 1.36
CA ILE A 112 -3.93 6.80 0.09
C ILE A 112 -3.58 7.75 -1.06
N PRO A 113 -3.93 9.05 -1.03
CA PRO A 113 -3.66 9.96 -2.15
C PRO A 113 -2.17 10.27 -2.30
N ALA A 114 -1.44 10.46 -1.20
CA ALA A 114 -0.04 10.85 -1.29
C ALA A 114 0.87 9.68 -1.64
N ILE A 115 0.61 8.47 -1.16
CA ILE A 115 1.55 7.35 -1.22
C ILE A 115 1.00 6.18 -2.03
N HIS A 116 -0.16 5.65 -1.63
CA HIS A 116 -0.67 4.38 -2.18
C HIS A 116 -1.14 4.48 -3.64
N ARG A 117 -1.85 5.56 -4.00
CA ARG A 117 -2.34 5.79 -5.37
C ARG A 117 -1.21 5.91 -6.39
N PRO A 118 -0.20 6.80 -6.19
CA PRO A 118 0.94 6.88 -7.10
C PRO A 118 1.66 5.54 -7.29
N ALA A 119 1.88 4.79 -6.20
CA ALA A 119 2.50 3.48 -6.27
C ALA A 119 1.64 2.46 -7.05
N SER A 120 0.31 2.49 -6.86
CA SER A 120 -0.62 1.60 -7.57
C SER A 120 -0.70 1.91 -9.06
N GLU A 121 -0.63 3.18 -9.47
CA GLU A 121 -0.56 3.58 -10.88
C GLU A 121 0.71 3.07 -11.56
N LEU A 122 1.83 3.02 -10.85
CA LEU A 122 3.06 2.41 -11.35
C LEU A 122 2.96 0.88 -11.46
N VAL A 123 2.15 0.21 -10.65
CA VAL A 123 1.84 -1.22 -10.87
C VAL A 123 1.03 -1.40 -12.15
N TYR A 124 0.07 -0.52 -12.42
CA TYR A 124 -0.71 -0.56 -13.67
C TYR A 124 0.15 -0.29 -14.91
N SER A 125 1.20 0.51 -14.81
CA SER A 125 2.10 0.76 -15.95
C SER A 125 2.89 -0.49 -16.36
N GLN A 126 3.07 -1.46 -15.46
CA GLN A 126 3.69 -2.76 -15.77
C GLN A 126 2.74 -3.71 -16.51
N VAL A 127 1.45 -3.38 -16.60
CA VAL A 127 0.47 -4.17 -17.36
C VAL A 127 0.54 -3.76 -18.85
N VAL A 128 0.51 -4.76 -19.74
CA VAL A 128 0.50 -4.57 -21.19
C VAL A 128 -0.58 -3.56 -21.59
N ALA A 129 -0.20 -2.59 -22.44
CA ALA A 129 -1.05 -1.44 -22.78
C ALA A 129 -2.45 -1.84 -23.29
N ALA A 130 -2.55 -2.96 -24.03
CA ALA A 130 -3.80 -3.47 -24.58
C ALA A 130 -4.87 -3.83 -23.51
N ILE A 131 -4.46 -4.35 -22.35
CA ILE A 131 -5.38 -4.76 -21.28
C ILE A 131 -5.40 -3.79 -20.10
N ARG A 132 -4.47 -2.84 -20.03
CA ARG A 132 -4.33 -1.87 -18.93
C ARG A 132 -5.61 -1.09 -18.62
N PRO A 133 -6.35 -0.52 -19.60
CA PRO A 133 -7.59 0.20 -19.30
C PRO A 133 -8.66 -0.70 -18.67
N ARG A 134 -8.78 -1.93 -19.16
CA ARG A 134 -9.74 -2.93 -18.64
C ARG A 134 -9.37 -3.40 -17.23
N ALA A 135 -8.08 -3.68 -17.01
CA ALA A 135 -7.57 -4.07 -15.69
C ALA A 135 -7.78 -2.95 -14.67
N ARG A 136 -7.47 -1.69 -15.05
CA ARG A 136 -7.72 -0.51 -14.21
C ARG A 136 -9.20 -0.37 -13.90
N ALA A 137 -10.07 -0.39 -14.91
CA ALA A 137 -11.52 -0.28 -14.72
C ALA A 137 -12.09 -1.39 -13.82
N PHE A 138 -11.64 -2.63 -13.99
CA PHE A 138 -12.05 -3.75 -13.15
C PHE A 138 -11.60 -3.59 -11.70
N LEU A 139 -10.36 -3.15 -11.48
CA LEU A 139 -9.80 -3.00 -10.13
C LEU A 139 -10.29 -1.74 -9.41
N SER A 140 -10.37 -0.59 -10.09
CA SER A 140 -10.85 0.66 -9.50
C SER A 140 -12.37 0.77 -9.43
N GLY A 141 -13.09 0.06 -10.32
CA GLY A 141 -14.55 0.06 -10.37
C GLY A 141 -15.14 -1.21 -9.75
N GLY A 142 -14.89 -2.37 -10.35
CA GLY A 142 -15.49 -3.64 -9.93
C GLY A 142 -15.09 -4.07 -8.53
N VAL A 143 -13.78 -4.19 -8.27
CA VAL A 143 -13.27 -4.61 -6.95
C VAL A 143 -13.58 -3.57 -5.86
N ASN A 144 -13.57 -2.29 -6.20
CA ASN A 144 -14.00 -1.21 -5.31
C ASN A 144 -15.47 -1.36 -4.88
N ALA A 145 -16.39 -1.51 -5.85
CA ALA A 145 -17.80 -1.71 -5.56
C ALA A 145 -18.03 -2.96 -4.69
N PHE A 146 -17.34 -4.05 -4.99
CA PHE A 146 -17.43 -5.28 -4.19
C PHE A 146 -16.85 -5.10 -2.77
N GLY A 147 -15.72 -4.41 -2.62
CA GLY A 147 -15.13 -4.08 -1.32
C GLY A 147 -16.06 -3.23 -0.46
N ASN A 148 -16.67 -2.19 -1.04
CA ASN A 148 -17.64 -1.34 -0.34
C ASN A 148 -18.90 -2.11 0.05
N PHE A 149 -19.42 -2.95 -0.85
CA PHE A 149 -20.59 -3.78 -0.57
C PHE A 149 -20.34 -4.78 0.55
N ALA A 150 -19.21 -5.49 0.50
CA ALA A 150 -18.80 -6.41 1.55
C ALA A 150 -18.60 -5.70 2.89
N ALA A 151 -17.99 -4.51 2.88
CA ALA A 151 -17.81 -3.71 4.08
C ALA A 151 -19.15 -3.26 4.67
N ALA A 152 -20.08 -2.80 3.83
CA ALA A 152 -21.42 -2.41 4.27
C ALA A 152 -22.15 -3.57 4.95
N ILE A 153 -22.14 -4.78 4.36
CA ILE A 153 -22.74 -5.97 4.97
C ILE A 153 -22.06 -6.29 6.31
N ALA A 154 -20.74 -6.29 6.35
CA ALA A 154 -20.00 -6.61 7.58
C ALA A 154 -20.25 -5.59 8.69
N LEU A 155 -20.35 -4.30 8.37
CA LEU A 155 -20.70 -3.24 9.30
C LEU A 155 -22.16 -3.37 9.78
N LEU A 156 -23.11 -3.65 8.89
CA LEU A 156 -24.51 -3.88 9.26
C LEU A 156 -24.65 -5.08 10.20
N ALA A 157 -23.92 -6.18 9.94
CA ALA A 157 -23.90 -7.34 10.80
C ALA A 157 -23.24 -7.04 12.16
N GLY A 158 -22.12 -6.31 12.16
CA GLY A 158 -21.42 -5.95 13.39
C GLY A 158 -22.18 -4.93 14.24
N LEU A 159 -22.94 -4.02 13.63
CA LEU A 159 -23.83 -3.10 14.34
C LEU A 159 -24.92 -3.84 15.14
N GLN A 160 -25.43 -4.96 14.62
CA GLN A 160 -26.39 -5.78 15.38
C GLN A 160 -25.79 -6.34 16.68
N LEU A 161 -24.48 -6.58 16.70
CA LEU A 161 -23.77 -7.09 17.86
C LEU A 161 -23.46 -6.01 18.91
N HIS A 162 -23.65 -4.72 18.59
CA HIS A 162 -23.39 -3.56 19.47
C HIS A 162 -21.97 -3.52 20.08
N ASP A 163 -21.01 -4.20 19.45
CA ASP A 163 -19.65 -4.34 19.97
C ASP A 163 -18.63 -3.72 19.00
N ASN A 164 -18.29 -2.46 19.28
CA ASN A 164 -17.26 -1.73 18.53
C ASN A 164 -15.87 -2.36 18.70
N GLN A 165 -15.60 -3.02 19.82
CA GLN A 165 -14.31 -3.65 20.09
C GLN A 165 -14.14 -4.90 19.22
N LEU A 166 -15.20 -5.67 19.02
CA LEU A 166 -15.22 -6.79 18.07
C LEU A 166 -14.99 -6.30 16.63
N LEU A 167 -15.63 -5.21 16.22
CA LEU A 167 -15.40 -4.60 14.90
C LEU A 167 -13.93 -4.19 14.69
N LEU A 168 -13.32 -3.58 15.71
CA LEU A 168 -11.90 -3.18 15.69
C LEU A 168 -10.95 -4.37 15.68
N ALA A 169 -11.24 -5.42 16.46
CA ALA A 169 -10.45 -6.64 16.47
C ALA A 169 -10.50 -7.35 15.11
N VAL A 170 -11.69 -7.43 14.49
CA VAL A 170 -11.86 -7.97 13.14
C VAL A 170 -11.10 -7.12 12.11
N ALA A 171 -11.23 -5.78 12.16
CA ALA A 171 -10.49 -4.88 11.27
C ALA A 171 -8.97 -5.02 11.42
N THR A 172 -8.47 -5.21 12.64
CA THR A 172 -7.06 -5.48 12.92
C THR A 172 -6.61 -6.80 12.31
N GLY A 173 -7.39 -7.87 12.52
CA GLY A 173 -7.12 -9.18 11.91
C GLY A 173 -7.09 -9.13 10.39
N LEU A 174 -8.06 -8.47 9.77
CA LEU A 174 -8.12 -8.28 8.32
C LEU A 174 -6.99 -7.39 7.80
N SER A 175 -6.53 -6.42 8.57
CA SER A 175 -5.33 -5.63 8.25
C SER A 175 -4.07 -6.48 8.26
N GLY A 176 -3.97 -7.47 9.16
CA GLY A 176 -2.92 -8.48 9.15
C GLY A 176 -2.96 -9.35 7.89
N VAL A 177 -4.15 -9.78 7.46
CA VAL A 177 -4.33 -10.52 6.20
C VAL A 177 -3.95 -9.66 5.00
N TYR A 178 -4.30 -8.37 5.02
CA TYR A 178 -3.92 -7.43 3.97
C TYR A 178 -2.39 -7.25 3.89
N LEU A 179 -1.73 -7.09 5.04
CA LEU A 179 -0.28 -7.01 5.15
C LEU A 179 0.40 -8.28 4.62
N TYR A 180 -0.13 -9.46 4.98
CA TYR A 180 0.35 -10.73 4.45
C TYR A 180 0.18 -10.82 2.92
N ASN A 181 -0.96 -10.37 2.39
CA ASN A 181 -1.18 -10.34 0.94
C ASN A 181 -0.19 -9.37 0.24
N ALA A 182 0.11 -8.21 0.83
CA ALA A 182 1.14 -7.30 0.34
C ALA A 182 2.53 -7.95 0.35
N ALA A 183 2.89 -8.64 1.44
CA ALA A 183 4.12 -9.44 1.57
C ALA A 183 4.25 -10.49 0.47
N HIS A 184 3.17 -11.23 0.24
CA HIS A 184 3.11 -12.25 -0.78
C HIS A 184 3.22 -11.66 -2.19
N MET A 185 2.54 -10.55 -2.46
CA MET A 185 2.61 -9.85 -3.74
C MET A 185 4.03 -9.38 -4.08
N MET A 186 4.75 -8.81 -3.11
CA MET A 186 6.14 -8.39 -3.27
C MET A 186 7.06 -9.56 -3.63
N ARG A 187 6.92 -10.69 -2.93
CA ARG A 187 7.71 -11.90 -3.24
C ARG A 187 7.43 -12.44 -4.64
N LEU A 188 6.16 -12.43 -5.06
CA LEU A 188 5.77 -12.80 -6.44
C LEU A 188 6.35 -11.83 -7.47
N PHE A 189 6.49 -10.55 -7.12
CA PHE A 189 7.14 -9.54 -7.96
C PHE A 189 8.62 -9.80 -8.12
N GLY A 190 9.32 -10.03 -7.02
CA GLY A 190 10.73 -10.40 -7.06
C GLY A 190 11.00 -11.65 -7.92
N ARG A 191 10.17 -12.69 -7.78
CA ARG A 191 10.31 -13.93 -8.58
C ARG A 191 10.10 -13.72 -10.07
N ARG A 192 9.11 -12.90 -10.46
CA ARG A 192 8.86 -12.63 -11.89
C ARG A 192 9.96 -11.82 -12.55
N ILE A 193 10.58 -10.87 -11.84
CA ILE A 193 11.75 -10.18 -12.35
C ILE A 193 12.84 -11.19 -12.67
N LEU A 194 13.06 -12.16 -11.78
CA LEU A 194 14.08 -13.18 -11.95
C LEU A 194 13.79 -14.11 -13.14
N GLU A 195 12.55 -14.62 -13.25
CA GLU A 195 12.12 -15.45 -14.37
C GLU A 195 12.34 -14.72 -15.71
N ASN A 196 12.00 -13.44 -15.77
CA ASN A 196 12.19 -12.62 -16.96
C ASN A 196 13.66 -12.35 -17.29
N LEU A 197 14.56 -12.30 -16.30
CA LEU A 197 16.01 -12.18 -16.53
C LEU A 197 16.60 -13.43 -17.20
N SER A 198 16.00 -14.59 -16.97
CA SER A 198 16.36 -15.86 -17.63
C SER A 198 15.59 -16.14 -18.93
N SER A 199 14.78 -15.18 -19.39
CA SER A 199 13.99 -15.36 -20.62
C SER A 199 14.89 -15.55 -21.84
N ILE A 200 14.43 -16.31 -22.82
CA ILE A 200 15.11 -16.51 -24.10
C ILE A 200 15.13 -15.20 -24.91
N GLU A 201 14.08 -14.40 -24.76
CA GLU A 201 13.90 -13.13 -25.48
C GLU A 201 14.77 -12.01 -24.87
N PRO A 202 15.69 -11.38 -25.65
CA PRO A 202 16.57 -10.34 -25.15
C PRO A 202 15.81 -9.12 -24.60
N ASP A 203 14.75 -8.68 -25.28
CA ASP A 203 13.97 -7.50 -24.89
C ASP A 203 13.33 -7.67 -23.50
N VAL A 204 12.88 -8.88 -23.18
CA VAL A 204 12.32 -9.24 -21.88
C VAL A 204 13.40 -9.20 -20.79
N ARG A 205 14.61 -9.67 -21.09
CA ARG A 205 15.75 -9.61 -20.16
C ARG A 205 16.16 -8.17 -19.86
N PHE A 206 16.32 -7.33 -20.89
CA PHE A 206 16.70 -5.92 -20.71
C PHE A 206 15.69 -5.16 -19.86
N SER A 207 14.39 -5.34 -20.16
CA SER A 207 13.32 -4.74 -19.35
C SER A 207 13.35 -5.22 -17.89
N ALA A 208 13.61 -6.51 -17.66
CA ALA A 208 13.74 -7.05 -16.32
C ALA A 208 14.95 -6.51 -15.55
N ALA A 209 16.08 -6.29 -16.23
CA ALA A 209 17.28 -5.71 -15.62
C ALA A 209 17.09 -4.22 -15.24
N GLU A 210 16.39 -3.46 -16.08
CA GLU A 210 16.03 -2.07 -15.78
C GLU A 210 15.06 -1.97 -14.59
N ILE A 211 14.04 -2.83 -14.57
CA ILE A 211 13.11 -2.94 -13.44
C ILE A 211 13.88 -3.37 -12.18
N LEU A 212 14.81 -4.32 -12.27
CA LEU A 212 15.62 -4.77 -11.14
C LEU A 212 16.49 -3.64 -10.56
N ALA A 213 17.12 -2.80 -11.40
CA ALA A 213 17.95 -1.69 -10.93
C ALA A 213 17.15 -0.68 -10.09
N THR A 214 15.85 -0.57 -10.36
CA THR A 214 14.92 0.35 -9.69
C THR A 214 14.21 -0.31 -8.50
N GLU A 215 13.79 -1.56 -8.65
CA GLU A 215 13.00 -2.36 -7.69
C GLU A 215 13.81 -3.46 -6.98
N HIS A 216 15.13 -3.31 -6.90
CA HIS A 216 16.05 -4.28 -6.26
C HIS A 216 15.60 -4.68 -4.85
N GLY A 217 14.94 -3.78 -4.12
CA GLY A 217 14.42 -4.05 -2.78
C GLY A 217 13.22 -5.00 -2.72
N ALA A 218 12.55 -5.29 -3.85
CA ALA A 218 11.41 -6.19 -3.99
C ALA A 218 11.80 -7.67 -4.13
N VAL A 219 13.03 -7.93 -4.57
CA VAL A 219 13.55 -9.29 -4.77
C VAL A 219 13.98 -9.89 -3.42
N PRO A 220 13.73 -11.17 -3.10
CA PRO A 220 14.30 -11.80 -1.91
C PRO A 220 15.84 -11.90 -2.01
N GLU A 221 16.57 -11.75 -0.89
CA GLU A 221 18.05 -11.78 -0.90
C GLU A 221 18.59 -13.12 -1.38
N ASP A 222 17.96 -14.21 -0.96
CA ASP A 222 18.36 -15.57 -1.31
C ASP A 222 18.30 -15.78 -2.84
N LEU A 223 17.30 -15.19 -3.48
CA LEU A 223 17.09 -15.23 -4.93
C LEU A 223 18.05 -14.32 -5.70
N LEU A 224 18.53 -13.23 -5.09
CA LEU A 224 19.60 -12.42 -5.68
C LEU A 224 20.97 -13.08 -5.55
N ARG A 225 21.24 -13.79 -4.44
CA ARG A 225 22.48 -14.56 -4.30
C ARG A 225 22.55 -15.73 -5.29
N SER A 226 21.41 -16.33 -5.64
CA SER A 226 21.38 -17.40 -6.66
C SER A 226 21.67 -16.91 -8.09
N LEU A 227 21.63 -15.60 -8.34
CA LEU A 227 22.01 -15.04 -9.64
C LEU A 227 23.51 -14.94 -9.85
N ASP A 228 24.31 -14.98 -8.78
CA ASP A 228 25.75 -14.79 -8.88
C ASP A 228 26.37 -15.93 -9.73
N GLY A 229 26.93 -15.58 -10.89
CA GLY A 229 27.52 -16.52 -11.86
C GLY A 229 26.57 -17.14 -12.90
N THR A 230 25.26 -16.88 -12.87
CA THR A 230 24.28 -17.41 -13.87
C THR A 230 23.67 -16.34 -14.77
N ILE A 231 24.13 -15.09 -14.66
CA ILE A 231 23.56 -13.95 -15.39
C ILE A 231 24.05 -13.94 -16.85
N PRO A 232 23.13 -13.86 -17.83
CA PRO A 232 23.49 -13.64 -19.23
C PRO A 232 24.32 -12.36 -19.43
N ALA A 233 25.37 -12.44 -20.26
CA ALA A 233 26.35 -11.36 -20.43
C ALA A 233 25.74 -10.03 -20.91
N ASP A 234 24.60 -10.08 -21.61
CA ASP A 234 23.87 -8.92 -22.12
C ASP A 234 23.20 -8.08 -21.01
N VAL A 235 22.85 -8.68 -19.87
CA VAL A 235 22.20 -7.99 -18.74
C VAL A 235 23.05 -7.91 -17.47
N GLU A 236 24.27 -8.47 -17.52
CA GLU A 236 25.21 -8.55 -16.40
C GLU A 236 25.47 -7.20 -15.72
N HIS A 237 25.70 -6.14 -16.49
CA HIS A 237 25.97 -4.82 -15.94
C HIS A 237 24.80 -4.29 -15.09
N GLY A 238 23.56 -4.40 -15.58
CA GLY A 238 22.37 -3.95 -14.87
C GLY A 238 22.12 -4.74 -13.58
N VAL A 239 22.35 -6.05 -13.62
CA VAL A 239 22.20 -6.91 -12.44
C VAL A 239 23.29 -6.62 -11.40
N ARG A 240 24.55 -6.44 -11.82
CA ARG A 240 25.65 -6.05 -10.92
C ARG A 240 25.36 -4.73 -10.21
N VAL A 241 24.91 -3.70 -10.94
CA VAL A 241 24.53 -2.41 -10.34
C VAL A 241 23.44 -2.57 -9.28
N ALA A 242 22.43 -3.42 -9.55
CA ALA A 242 21.36 -3.70 -8.59
C ALA A 242 21.88 -4.42 -7.32
N LEU A 243 22.80 -5.38 -7.48
CA LEU A 243 23.43 -6.09 -6.38
C LEU A 243 24.34 -5.18 -5.55
N THR A 244 25.12 -4.29 -6.19
CA THR A 244 25.96 -3.29 -5.52
C THR A 244 25.13 -2.29 -4.73
N ARG A 245 24.00 -1.79 -5.28
CA ARG A 245 23.07 -0.90 -4.54
C ARG A 245 22.47 -1.56 -3.30
N ARG A 246 22.32 -2.88 -3.33
CA ARG A 246 21.83 -3.66 -2.20
C ARG A 246 22.94 -4.06 -1.20
N GLY A 247 24.19 -3.71 -1.50
CA GLY A 247 25.36 -4.08 -0.67
C GLY A 247 25.69 -5.57 -0.70
N LEU A 248 25.17 -6.32 -1.68
CA LEU A 248 25.40 -7.77 -1.82
C LEU A 248 26.67 -8.07 -2.62
N LEU A 249 27.09 -7.16 -3.50
CA LEU A 249 28.42 -7.15 -4.08
C LEU A 249 29.22 -6.06 -3.39
N ALA A 250 30.46 -6.36 -2.99
CA ALA A 250 31.42 -5.33 -2.65
C ALA A 250 31.51 -4.36 -3.83
N VAL A 251 31.45 -3.05 -3.56
CA VAL A 251 31.82 -2.06 -4.57
C VAL A 251 33.23 -2.45 -5.01
N ALA A 252 33.38 -2.93 -6.24
CA ALA A 252 34.72 -3.06 -6.80
C ALA A 252 35.31 -1.66 -6.74
N ALA A 253 36.27 -1.48 -5.82
CA ALA A 253 37.08 -0.29 -5.74
C ALA A 253 38.05 -0.31 -6.93
N ASP A 254 37.52 -0.28 -8.14
CA ASP A 254 38.28 -0.15 -9.37
C ASP A 254 37.82 1.11 -10.08
N ALA A 255 38.31 2.23 -9.56
CA ALA A 255 38.47 3.46 -10.30
C ALA A 255 39.52 4.31 -9.57
N THR A 256 40.80 3.96 -9.76
CA THR A 256 41.95 4.84 -10.10
C THR A 256 43.26 4.16 -9.67
N GLU A 257 43.92 3.45 -10.59
CA GLU A 257 45.20 3.83 -11.23
C GLU A 257 45.56 2.82 -12.32
#